data_AF-A0A3D4RLH4-F1
#
_entry.id   AF-A0A3D4RLH4-F1
#
_cell.length_a   1.000
_cell.length_b   1.000
_cell.length_c   1.000
_cell.angle_alpha   90.00
_cell.angle_beta   90.00
_cell.angle_gamma   90.00
#
_symmetry.space_group_name_H-M   'P 1'
#
loop_
_entity.id
_entity.type
_entity.pdbx_description
1 polymer ?
#
loop_
_entity_poly.entity_id
_entity_poly.type
_entity_poly.pdbx_seq_one_letter_code
_entity_poly.pdbx_strand_id
1 'polypeptide(L)'
;GYYYNEGWTTSFTGTVEVISNTIYYNNSSSAWEKVYAYTFNGAVGGLLGGWPGTEMTAVADHAGWFSIAIPAEVDGMIIFNCGSDKGKTPDLTLDAANVYYNGSAWQSSFEGGGGTVVEPSNGDYYLVGYINGADCGIEADHENLGSYHFVEGKLTAAFTADSYVMVKTSDNANWYMAEAYMELEEGATATFKNTQLGAKEKVKVPGGVTLHFVLTEQEDGSLTLSYTKGGSTVLETVENIAYTLQDGVLSLELQSEQTIRLFSVSGNMIDSAVTATYTRQLAQGVYFLRIGKQTQKIVVF
;
A
#
# COMPACT_ATOMS: atom_id res chain seq x y z
N GLY A 1 -54.27 19.64 -12.83
CA GLY A 1 -53.55 19.22 -14.03
C GLY A 1 -52.23 18.66 -13.58
N TYR A 2 -52.00 17.37 -13.80
CA TYR A 2 -50.75 16.70 -13.44
C TYR A 2 -49.72 17.03 -14.53
N TYR A 3 -48.60 17.63 -14.14
CA TYR A 3 -47.45 17.71 -15.04
C TYR A 3 -46.68 16.39 -14.93
N TYR A 4 -46.71 15.64 -16.03
CA TYR A 4 -45.79 14.56 -16.31
C TYR A 4 -44.38 15.15 -16.30
N ASN A 5 -43.50 14.62 -15.46
CA ASN A 5 -42.08 14.80 -15.68
C ASN A 5 -41.58 13.52 -16.35
N GLU A 6 -41.17 13.68 -17.59
CA GLU A 6 -40.71 12.62 -18.48
C GLU A 6 -39.55 11.86 -17.85
N GLY A 7 -39.61 10.54 -18.00
CA GLY A 7 -38.62 9.61 -17.48
C GLY A 7 -37.22 9.93 -18.01
N TRP A 8 -36.33 10.30 -17.10
CA TRP A 8 -34.90 10.16 -17.32
C TRP A 8 -34.50 8.76 -16.85
N THR A 9 -34.62 7.77 -17.74
CA THR A 9 -33.81 6.55 -17.60
C THR A 9 -32.42 6.86 -18.12
N THR A 10 -31.55 7.34 -17.23
CA THR A 10 -30.11 7.32 -17.49
C THR A 10 -29.58 5.94 -17.12
N SER A 11 -29.49 5.07 -18.12
CA SER A 11 -28.62 3.90 -18.02
C SER A 11 -27.18 4.42 -17.99
N PHE A 12 -26.53 4.31 -16.84
CA PHE A 12 -25.11 4.61 -16.70
C PHE A 12 -24.32 3.32 -16.82
N THR A 13 -23.68 3.13 -17.98
CA THR A 13 -22.61 2.13 -18.16
C THR A 13 -21.31 2.82 -17.80
N GLY A 14 -21.00 2.88 -16.51
CA GLY A 14 -19.70 3.32 -16.03
C GLY A 14 -18.95 2.13 -15.46
N THR A 15 -17.74 1.90 -15.96
CA THR A 15 -16.83 0.92 -15.39
C THR A 15 -16.57 1.32 -13.95
N VAL A 16 -16.99 0.48 -13.00
CA VAL A 16 -16.65 0.62 -11.59
C VAL A 16 -15.15 0.40 -11.48
N GLU A 17 -14.36 1.44 -11.24
CA GLU A 17 -13.01 1.24 -10.74
C GLU A 17 -13.11 0.77 -9.29
N VAL A 18 -13.04 -0.54 -9.15
CA VAL A 18 -12.81 -1.22 -7.89
C VAL A 18 -11.36 -0.92 -7.52
N ILE A 19 -11.11 -0.20 -6.40
CA ILE A 19 -9.77 -0.18 -5.80
C ILE A 19 -9.42 -1.64 -5.59
N SER A 20 -8.42 -2.18 -6.28
CA SER A 20 -8.13 -3.60 -6.23
C SER A 20 -6.72 -3.88 -5.75
N ASN A 21 -6.57 -4.75 -4.74
CA ASN A 21 -5.29 -5.37 -4.44
C ASN A 21 -5.04 -6.45 -5.51
N THR A 22 -3.85 -6.44 -6.12
CA THR A 22 -3.46 -7.53 -7.02
C THR A 22 -2.79 -8.63 -6.20
N ILE A 23 -3.39 -9.82 -6.21
CA ILE A 23 -2.86 -11.02 -5.57
C ILE A 23 -2.18 -11.90 -6.62
N TYR A 24 -1.06 -12.51 -6.25
CA TYR A 24 -0.24 -13.34 -7.11
C TYR A 24 -0.14 -14.77 -6.58
N TYR A 25 -0.16 -15.75 -7.49
CA TYR A 25 -0.02 -17.17 -7.19
C TYR A 25 1.01 -17.81 -8.11
N ASN A 26 1.95 -18.56 -7.53
CA ASN A 26 2.89 -19.37 -8.29
C ASN A 26 2.34 -20.79 -8.53
N ASN A 27 2.05 -21.10 -9.78
CA ASN A 27 1.49 -22.38 -10.23
C ASN A 27 2.57 -23.43 -10.57
N SER A 28 3.86 -23.15 -10.32
CA SER A 28 4.96 -24.05 -10.74
C SER A 28 4.90 -25.43 -10.08
N SER A 29 4.45 -25.50 -8.82
CA SER A 29 4.33 -26.78 -8.10
C SER A 29 3.01 -27.51 -8.39
N SER A 30 1.97 -26.78 -8.76
CA SER A 30 0.63 -27.32 -9.00
C SER A 30 0.39 -27.72 -10.46
N ALA A 31 1.08 -27.06 -11.39
CA ALA A 31 1.06 -27.31 -12.83
C ALA A 31 -0.35 -27.39 -13.43
N TRP A 32 -1.28 -26.55 -12.96
CA TRP A 32 -2.63 -26.49 -13.49
C TRP A 32 -2.66 -25.79 -14.85
N GLU A 33 -3.46 -26.29 -15.80
CA GLU A 33 -3.62 -25.67 -17.13
C GLU A 33 -4.27 -24.28 -17.02
N LYS A 34 -5.21 -24.13 -16.08
CA LYS A 34 -5.87 -22.86 -15.74
C LYS A 34 -5.88 -22.70 -14.23
N VAL A 35 -5.69 -21.46 -13.78
CA VAL A 35 -5.71 -21.09 -12.37
C VAL A 35 -6.90 -20.19 -12.11
N TYR A 36 -7.66 -20.48 -11.07
CA TYR A 36 -8.79 -19.67 -10.60
C TYR A 36 -8.56 -19.28 -9.14
N ALA A 37 -9.12 -18.15 -8.73
CA ALA A 37 -9.16 -17.73 -7.34
C ALA A 37 -10.60 -17.54 -6.87
N TYR A 38 -10.92 -18.09 -5.70
CA TYR A 38 -12.19 -17.94 -5.01
C TYR A 38 -11.96 -17.29 -3.65
N THR A 39 -12.71 -16.24 -3.32
CA THR A 39 -12.63 -15.53 -2.05
C THR A 39 -13.90 -15.71 -1.22
N PHE A 40 -13.77 -15.70 0.09
CA PHE A 40 -14.92 -15.74 1.00
C PHE A 40 -14.54 -15.13 2.36
N ASN A 41 -15.50 -14.58 3.08
CA ASN A 41 -15.39 -14.39 4.52
C ASN A 41 -16.48 -15.24 5.17
N GLY A 42 -16.30 -15.75 6.39
CA GLY A 42 -17.19 -16.74 7.01
C GLY A 42 -18.69 -16.42 7.07
N ALA A 43 -19.14 -15.24 6.64
CA ALA A 43 -20.54 -14.83 6.53
C ALA A 43 -21.05 -14.59 5.08
N VAL A 44 -20.18 -14.38 4.08
CA VAL A 44 -20.56 -14.01 2.69
C VAL A 44 -19.67 -14.74 1.68
N GLY A 45 -20.29 -15.31 0.64
CA GLY A 45 -19.56 -15.94 -0.48
C GLY A 45 -19.13 -14.95 -1.56
N GLY A 46 -17.87 -15.06 -1.99
CA GLY A 46 -17.43 -14.81 -3.37
C GLY A 46 -17.36 -13.36 -3.85
N LEU A 47 -16.36 -12.56 -3.42
CA LEU A 47 -16.07 -11.28 -4.11
C LEU A 47 -15.61 -11.51 -5.56
N LEU A 48 -15.08 -12.69 -5.85
CA LEU A 48 -14.70 -13.17 -7.17
C LEU A 48 -15.77 -14.06 -7.83
N GLY A 49 -17.03 -13.92 -7.40
CA GLY A 49 -18.14 -14.74 -7.87
C GLY A 49 -18.24 -16.10 -7.15
N GLY A 50 -19.22 -16.91 -7.57
CA GLY A 50 -19.40 -18.27 -7.05
C GLY A 50 -18.24 -19.20 -7.43
N TRP A 51 -18.06 -20.28 -6.67
CA TRP A 51 -17.07 -21.32 -6.96
C TRP A 51 -17.10 -21.75 -8.45
N PRO A 52 -15.96 -21.86 -9.17
CA PRO A 52 -14.57 -21.83 -8.70
C PRO A 52 -13.95 -20.44 -8.51
N GLY A 53 -14.77 -19.39 -8.56
CA GLY A 53 -14.34 -18.01 -8.56
C GLY A 53 -13.94 -17.56 -9.97
N THR A 54 -12.94 -16.69 -10.06
CA THR A 54 -12.53 -16.03 -11.30
C THR A 54 -11.18 -16.56 -11.80
N GLU A 55 -11.06 -16.78 -13.12
CA GLU A 55 -9.80 -17.20 -13.77
C GLU A 55 -8.73 -16.11 -13.62
N MET A 56 -7.52 -16.50 -13.22
CA MET A 56 -6.37 -15.62 -13.03
C MET A 56 -5.60 -15.42 -14.35
N THR A 57 -4.89 -14.30 -14.46
CA THR A 57 -4.13 -13.94 -15.66
C THR A 57 -2.65 -14.26 -15.47
N ALA A 58 -1.99 -14.86 -16.46
CA ALA A 58 -0.55 -15.08 -16.40
C ALA A 58 0.21 -13.74 -16.36
N VAL A 59 1.23 -13.65 -15.52
CA VAL A 59 2.06 -12.45 -15.38
C VAL A 59 3.14 -12.45 -16.46
N ALA A 60 3.28 -11.34 -17.19
CA ALA A 60 4.35 -11.17 -18.17
C ALA A 60 5.72 -11.23 -17.50
N ASP A 61 6.68 -11.86 -18.17
CA ASP A 61 8.09 -11.97 -17.75
C ASP A 61 8.34 -12.71 -16.42
N HIS A 62 7.30 -13.27 -15.78
CA HIS A 62 7.38 -14.06 -14.54
C HIS A 62 6.72 -15.42 -14.74
N ALA A 63 7.44 -16.33 -15.41
CA ALA A 63 6.92 -17.66 -15.75
C ALA A 63 6.40 -18.41 -14.51
N GLY A 64 5.22 -19.01 -14.62
CA GLY A 64 4.57 -19.75 -13.54
C GLY A 64 3.72 -18.88 -12.59
N TRP A 65 3.83 -17.55 -12.66
CA TRP A 65 3.02 -16.64 -11.85
C TRP A 65 1.74 -16.20 -12.54
N PHE A 66 0.66 -16.15 -11.75
CA PHE A 66 -0.65 -15.69 -12.16
C PHE A 66 -1.13 -14.60 -11.21
N SER A 67 -1.88 -13.62 -11.70
CA SER A 67 -2.41 -12.50 -10.93
C SER A 67 -3.93 -12.38 -11.03
N ILE A 68 -4.53 -11.78 -10.00
CA ILE A 68 -5.93 -11.37 -10.00
C ILE A 68 -6.12 -10.12 -9.16
N ALA A 69 -6.96 -9.20 -9.66
CA ALA A 69 -7.43 -8.08 -8.89
C ALA A 69 -8.58 -8.52 -7.97
N ILE A 70 -8.45 -8.26 -6.67
CA ILE A 70 -9.53 -8.37 -5.68
C ILE A 70 -9.84 -6.98 -5.15
N PRO A 71 -11.10 -6.62 -4.86
CA PRO A 71 -11.42 -5.35 -4.21
C PRO A 71 -10.58 -5.11 -2.94
N ALA A 72 -10.08 -3.91 -2.68
CA ALA A 72 -9.04 -3.61 -1.68
C ALA A 72 -9.49 -3.76 -0.22
N GLU A 73 -10.75 -4.13 0.01
CA GLU A 73 -11.37 -4.28 1.33
C GLU A 73 -11.50 -5.75 1.78
N VAL A 74 -10.56 -6.64 1.42
CA VAL A 74 -10.70 -8.07 1.82
C VAL A 74 -9.97 -8.39 3.11
N ASP A 75 -10.68 -8.28 4.23
CA ASP A 75 -10.54 -9.25 5.32
C ASP A 75 -11.26 -10.53 4.90
N GLY A 76 -10.51 -11.60 4.60
CA GLY A 76 -11.12 -12.83 4.10
C GLY A 76 -10.13 -13.93 3.77
N MET A 77 -10.69 -15.05 3.34
CA MET A 77 -9.96 -16.23 2.87
C MET A 77 -9.96 -16.29 1.34
N ILE A 78 -8.94 -16.93 0.79
CA ILE A 78 -8.76 -17.20 -0.64
C ILE A 78 -8.38 -18.67 -0.86
N ILE A 79 -8.87 -19.23 -1.96
CA ILE A 79 -8.50 -20.56 -2.44
C ILE A 79 -8.07 -20.43 -3.91
N PHE A 80 -6.85 -20.87 -4.22
CA PHE A 80 -6.40 -21.05 -5.60
C PHE A 80 -6.76 -22.45 -6.09
N ASN A 81 -7.30 -22.59 -7.29
CA ASN A 81 -7.81 -23.88 -7.78
C ASN A 81 -7.72 -24.04 -9.31
N CYS A 82 -7.90 -25.27 -9.78
CA CYS A 82 -7.86 -25.63 -11.21
C CYS A 82 -9.22 -25.56 -11.93
N GLY A 83 -10.19 -24.84 -11.35
CA GLY A 83 -11.57 -24.75 -11.84
C GLY A 83 -12.50 -25.84 -11.28
N SER A 84 -12.01 -26.70 -10.37
CA SER A 84 -12.79 -27.74 -9.71
C SER A 84 -12.16 -28.19 -8.40
N ASP A 85 -12.88 -29.00 -7.63
CA ASP A 85 -12.37 -29.59 -6.38
C ASP A 85 -11.24 -30.62 -6.55
N LYS A 86 -10.87 -30.98 -7.80
CA LYS A 86 -9.80 -31.95 -8.08
C LYS A 86 -8.39 -31.40 -7.85
N GLY A 87 -8.24 -30.07 -7.75
CA GLY A 87 -6.97 -29.41 -7.47
C GLY A 87 -7.23 -28.02 -6.90
N LYS A 88 -6.92 -27.85 -5.61
CA LYS A 88 -7.02 -26.57 -4.91
C LYS A 88 -6.03 -26.49 -3.75
N THR A 89 -5.71 -25.28 -3.32
CA THR A 89 -5.05 -25.02 -2.04
C THR A 89 -6.00 -25.30 -0.86
N PRO A 90 -5.48 -25.39 0.37
CA PRO A 90 -6.28 -25.14 1.57
C PRO A 90 -6.88 -23.73 1.56
N ASP A 91 -7.73 -23.46 2.54
CA ASP A 91 -8.25 -22.12 2.81
C ASP A 91 -7.10 -21.25 3.33
N LEU A 92 -6.68 -20.26 2.54
CA LEU A 92 -5.61 -19.35 2.89
C LEU A 92 -6.21 -18.06 3.43
N THR A 93 -5.71 -17.56 4.56
CA THR A 93 -6.04 -16.18 4.97
C THR A 93 -5.30 -15.22 4.06
N LEU A 94 -6.00 -14.22 3.51
CA LEU A 94 -5.36 -13.19 2.71
C LEU A 94 -4.40 -12.38 3.58
N ASP A 95 -3.19 -12.18 3.08
CA ASP A 95 -2.21 -11.29 3.68
C ASP A 95 -2.08 -10.04 2.82
N ALA A 96 -2.75 -8.96 3.24
CA ALA A 96 -2.74 -7.70 2.51
C ALA A 96 -1.34 -7.05 2.47
N ALA A 97 -0.41 -7.47 3.35
CA ALA A 97 0.96 -6.99 3.36
C ALA A 97 1.90 -7.85 2.48
N ASN A 98 1.51 -9.10 2.18
CA ASN A 98 2.30 -10.06 1.42
C ASN A 98 1.44 -10.71 0.33
N VAL A 99 1.38 -10.09 -0.84
CA VAL A 99 0.41 -10.45 -1.90
C VAL A 99 0.86 -11.58 -2.83
N TYR A 100 2.04 -12.17 -2.62
CA TYR A 100 2.61 -13.22 -3.48
C TYR A 100 2.60 -14.57 -2.77
N TYR A 101 1.72 -15.50 -3.18
CA TYR A 101 1.73 -16.86 -2.64
C TYR A 101 2.54 -17.80 -3.56
N ASN A 102 3.66 -18.32 -3.06
CA ASN A 102 4.55 -19.17 -3.86
C ASN A 102 4.13 -20.65 -3.94
N GLY A 103 2.93 -20.99 -3.47
CA GLY A 103 2.45 -22.36 -3.34
C GLY A 103 2.67 -22.97 -1.96
N SER A 104 3.45 -22.31 -1.09
CA SER A 104 3.67 -22.72 0.31
C SER A 104 3.41 -21.60 1.31
N ALA A 105 3.87 -20.38 1.02
CA ALA A 105 3.77 -19.24 1.92
C ALA A 105 3.49 -17.93 1.15
N TRP A 106 2.92 -16.96 1.87
CA TRP A 106 2.79 -15.58 1.42
C TRP A 106 4.11 -14.83 1.50
N GLN A 107 4.37 -13.95 0.53
CA GLN A 107 5.61 -13.21 0.34
C GLN A 107 5.32 -11.82 -0.21
N SER A 108 6.30 -10.93 -0.12
CA SER A 108 6.19 -9.55 -0.60
C SER A 108 6.70 -9.35 -2.03
N SER A 109 7.24 -10.39 -2.68
CA SER A 109 7.74 -10.32 -4.07
C SER A 109 7.73 -11.69 -4.78
N PHE A 110 7.94 -11.67 -6.11
CA PHE A 110 8.01 -12.86 -6.97
C PHE A 110 9.18 -13.80 -6.69
N GLU A 111 10.30 -13.28 -6.19
CA GLU A 111 11.58 -14.00 -6.10
C GLU A 111 11.81 -14.67 -4.75
N GLY A 112 10.74 -14.89 -3.97
CA GLY A 112 10.81 -15.61 -2.71
C GLY A 112 10.93 -17.13 -2.89
N GLY A 113 12.10 -17.61 -3.31
CA GLY A 113 12.44 -19.03 -3.16
C GLY A 113 13.57 -19.51 -4.05
N GLY A 114 14.82 -19.35 -3.59
CA GLY A 114 15.96 -20.03 -4.22
C GLY A 114 17.35 -19.52 -3.80
N GLY A 115 17.45 -18.30 -3.27
CA GLY A 115 18.62 -17.87 -2.52
C GLY A 115 18.38 -18.13 -1.03
N THR A 116 19.38 -18.59 -0.31
CA THR A 116 19.45 -18.46 1.15
C THR A 116 19.27 -16.98 1.50
N VAL A 117 18.03 -16.57 1.77
CA VAL A 117 17.73 -15.27 2.38
C VAL A 117 18.26 -15.37 3.79
N VAL A 118 19.45 -14.82 4.00
CA VAL A 118 19.85 -14.41 5.33
C VAL A 118 19.08 -13.12 5.58
N GLU A 119 17.94 -13.22 6.27
CA GLU A 119 17.36 -12.07 6.97
C GLU A 119 18.50 -11.32 7.67
N PRO A 120 18.60 -9.96 7.58
CA PRO A 120 19.69 -9.22 8.21
C PRO A 120 19.79 -9.64 9.67
N SER A 121 20.84 -10.39 9.97
CA SER A 121 20.82 -11.21 11.18
C SER A 121 21.13 -10.41 12.45
N ASN A 122 21.48 -9.12 12.35
CA ASN A 122 21.89 -8.37 13.55
C ASN A 122 22.04 -6.84 13.48
N GLY A 123 21.55 -6.15 12.44
CA GLY A 123 21.69 -4.69 12.36
C GLY A 123 20.42 -3.93 12.73
N ASP A 124 20.49 -3.11 13.79
CA ASP A 124 19.51 -2.05 14.07
C ASP A 124 19.78 -0.88 13.10
N TYR A 125 19.11 -0.90 11.94
CA TYR A 125 19.39 -0.02 10.82
C TYR A 125 18.44 1.19 10.75
N TYR A 126 19.00 2.33 10.34
CA TYR A 126 18.26 3.55 10.08
C TYR A 126 18.55 4.07 8.69
N LEU A 127 17.51 4.58 8.03
CA LEU A 127 17.66 5.43 6.85
C LEU A 127 18.09 6.81 7.34
N VAL A 128 19.20 7.31 6.82
CA VAL A 128 19.79 8.59 7.22
C VAL A 128 20.23 9.38 6.00
N GLY A 129 20.52 10.65 6.17
CA GLY A 129 20.95 11.51 5.06
C GLY A 129 20.37 12.91 5.14
N TYR A 130 20.26 13.55 3.98
CA TYR A 130 19.57 14.82 3.86
C TYR A 130 18.12 14.53 3.49
N ILE A 131 17.25 14.52 4.49
CA ILE A 131 15.85 14.09 4.38
C ILE A 131 14.94 15.29 4.62
N ASN A 132 14.01 15.56 3.71
CA ASN A 132 13.02 16.63 3.82
C ASN A 132 13.62 18.02 4.09
N GLY A 133 14.80 18.29 3.54
CA GLY A 133 15.47 19.57 3.69
C GLY A 133 16.31 19.72 4.96
N ALA A 134 16.57 18.64 5.70
CA ALA A 134 17.41 18.66 6.90
C ALA A 134 18.34 17.45 6.97
N ASP A 135 19.47 17.61 7.65
CA ASP A 135 20.33 16.49 8.04
C ASP A 135 19.60 15.63 9.08
N CYS A 136 19.58 14.33 8.86
CA CYS A 136 19.01 13.34 9.76
C CYS A 136 20.02 12.21 9.91
N GLY A 137 20.58 12.04 11.11
CA GLY A 137 21.54 10.98 11.39
C GLY A 137 22.86 11.12 10.64
N ILE A 138 23.22 12.31 10.16
CA ILE A 138 24.50 12.62 9.49
C ILE A 138 25.13 13.90 10.04
N GLU A 139 26.40 14.12 9.71
CA GLU A 139 27.12 15.36 10.01
C GLU A 139 26.97 15.82 11.48
N ALA A 140 26.46 17.04 11.71
CA ALA A 140 26.25 17.60 13.04
C ALA A 140 25.11 16.92 13.83
N ASP A 141 24.26 16.14 13.15
CA ASP A 141 23.08 15.45 13.70
C ASP A 141 23.28 13.92 13.76
N HIS A 142 24.53 13.44 13.74
CA HIS A 142 24.83 12.00 13.65
C HIS A 142 24.31 11.18 14.85
N GLU A 143 24.00 11.79 15.98
CA GLU A 143 23.42 11.11 17.15
C GLU A 143 21.89 10.99 17.07
N ASN A 144 21.23 11.78 16.22
CA ASN A 144 19.79 11.81 16.08
C ASN A 144 19.36 11.02 14.84
N LEU A 145 18.93 9.78 15.08
CA LEU A 145 18.55 8.85 14.01
C LEU A 145 17.16 9.14 13.42
N GLY A 146 16.40 10.06 14.03
CA GLY A 146 15.03 10.34 13.65
C GLY A 146 14.10 9.14 13.80
N SER A 147 12.98 9.16 13.08
CA SER A 147 11.97 8.09 13.09
C SER A 147 12.17 7.06 11.97
N TYR A 148 13.29 7.11 11.24
CA TYR A 148 13.51 6.32 10.02
C TYR A 148 14.15 4.95 10.28
N HIS A 149 13.68 4.28 11.33
CA HIS A 149 14.15 2.96 11.76
C HIS A 149 13.56 1.85 10.87
N PHE A 150 14.40 0.91 10.45
CA PHE A 150 13.94 -0.31 9.78
C PHE A 150 13.55 -1.37 10.81
N VAL A 151 12.27 -1.74 10.82
CA VAL A 151 11.75 -2.86 11.62
C VAL A 151 11.56 -4.05 10.69
N GLU A 152 12.25 -5.16 10.96
CA GLU A 152 12.21 -6.36 10.10
C GLU A 152 12.54 -6.04 8.63
N GLY A 153 13.58 -5.21 8.42
CA GLY A 153 14.00 -4.78 7.09
C GLY A 153 13.02 -3.82 6.40
N LYS A 154 11.97 -3.32 7.08
CA LYS A 154 10.94 -2.47 6.48
C LYS A 154 10.88 -1.09 7.14
N LEU A 155 10.65 -0.07 6.33
CA LEU A 155 10.43 1.31 6.78
C LEU A 155 9.35 1.96 5.93
N THR A 156 8.39 2.64 6.57
CA THR A 156 7.44 3.53 5.88
C THR A 156 7.67 4.96 6.32
N ALA A 157 7.90 5.87 5.38
CA ALA A 157 8.17 7.26 5.69
C ALA A 157 7.67 8.23 4.60
N ALA A 158 7.25 9.42 5.03
CA ALA A 158 6.83 10.49 4.14
C ALA A 158 8.01 11.40 3.76
N PHE A 159 8.18 11.61 2.45
CA PHE A 159 9.17 12.50 1.88
C PHE A 159 8.45 13.71 1.31
N THR A 160 8.58 14.87 1.94
CA THR A 160 7.97 16.14 1.51
C THR A 160 8.80 16.87 0.45
N ALA A 161 10.08 16.50 0.31
CA ALA A 161 11.00 16.99 -0.70
C ALA A 161 11.94 15.87 -1.16
N ASP A 162 12.52 16.02 -2.35
CA ASP A 162 13.57 15.14 -2.84
C ASP A 162 14.66 15.01 -1.77
N SER A 163 15.02 13.77 -1.47
CA SER A 163 15.90 13.45 -0.34
C SER A 163 17.03 12.54 -0.78
N TYR A 164 18.15 12.63 -0.07
CA TYR A 164 19.39 11.92 -0.40
C TYR A 164 19.76 11.01 0.76
N VAL A 165 19.52 9.72 0.57
CA VAL A 165 19.50 8.72 1.62
C VAL A 165 20.67 7.75 1.53
N MET A 166 21.04 7.24 2.70
CA MET A 166 22.01 6.19 2.95
C MET A 166 21.50 5.35 4.14
N VAL A 167 22.22 4.31 4.53
CA VAL A 167 21.85 3.48 5.69
C VAL A 167 22.98 3.46 6.70
N LYS A 168 22.66 3.47 7.99
CA LYS A 168 23.65 3.24 9.05
C LYS A 168 23.07 2.41 10.18
N THR A 169 23.96 1.91 11.02
CA THR A 169 23.60 1.20 12.27
C THR A 169 23.38 2.18 13.42
N SER A 170 22.52 1.81 14.38
CA SER A 170 22.13 2.67 15.50
C SER A 170 23.28 3.01 16.46
N ASP A 171 24.30 2.15 16.52
CA ASP A 171 25.53 2.37 17.28
C ASP A 171 26.54 3.30 16.56
N ASN A 172 26.20 3.80 15.36
CA ASN A 172 27.05 4.61 14.49
C ASN A 172 28.34 3.92 14.01
N ALA A 173 28.50 2.60 14.21
CA ALA A 173 29.72 1.88 13.88
C ALA A 173 29.85 1.61 12.37
N ASN A 174 28.72 1.36 11.70
CA ASN A 174 28.68 0.96 10.29
C ASN A 174 27.82 1.91 9.46
N TRP A 175 28.37 2.32 8.31
CA TRP A 175 27.74 3.21 7.33
C TRP A 175 27.69 2.52 5.98
N TYR A 176 26.56 2.63 5.29
CA TYR A 176 26.30 1.94 4.03
C TYR A 176 25.89 2.96 2.98
N MET A 177 26.68 3.04 1.91
CA MET A 177 26.55 4.06 0.84
C MET A 177 26.62 3.43 -0.55
N ALA A 178 26.06 4.11 -1.55
CA ALA A 178 26.09 3.66 -2.93
C ALA A 178 27.43 3.97 -3.60
N GLU A 179 27.86 3.11 -4.52
CA GLU A 179 29.14 3.29 -5.24
C GLU A 179 29.12 4.50 -6.20
N ALA A 180 27.94 4.89 -6.67
CA ALA A 180 27.74 6.02 -7.55
C ALA A 180 26.39 6.68 -7.25
N TYR A 181 26.28 7.96 -7.62
CA TYR A 181 25.00 8.67 -7.58
C TYR A 181 23.96 7.92 -8.41
N MET A 182 22.78 7.74 -7.83
CA MET A 182 21.63 7.20 -8.55
C MET A 182 20.34 7.85 -8.05
N GLU A 183 19.41 8.04 -8.98
CA GLU A 183 18.01 8.30 -8.65
C GLU A 183 17.30 6.97 -8.59
N LEU A 184 16.86 6.55 -7.41
CA LEU A 184 16.21 5.27 -7.25
C LEU A 184 14.79 5.39 -7.79
N GLU A 185 14.48 4.59 -8.79
CA GLU A 185 13.13 4.45 -9.34
C GLU A 185 12.34 3.41 -8.56
N GLU A 186 11.02 3.51 -8.61
CA GLU A 186 10.12 2.57 -7.96
C GLU A 186 10.32 1.15 -8.51
N GLY A 187 10.43 0.16 -7.61
CA GLY A 187 10.70 -1.23 -7.99
C GLY A 187 12.15 -1.52 -8.37
N ALA A 188 13.02 -0.51 -8.50
CA ALA A 188 14.46 -0.71 -8.65
C ALA A 188 15.14 -0.93 -7.28
N THR A 189 16.36 -1.47 -7.33
CA THR A 189 17.19 -1.71 -6.14
C THR A 189 18.47 -0.88 -6.20
N ALA A 190 18.82 -0.24 -5.08
CA ALA A 190 20.13 0.34 -4.85
C ALA A 190 20.98 -0.58 -3.96
N THR A 191 22.24 -0.79 -4.33
CA THR A 191 23.21 -1.54 -3.51
C THR A 191 24.08 -0.58 -2.71
N PHE A 192 24.19 -0.82 -1.41
CA PHE A 192 25.01 -0.08 -0.47
C PHE A 192 26.11 -0.96 0.10
N LYS A 193 27.33 -0.44 0.17
CA LYS A 193 28.45 -1.15 0.79
C LYS A 193 28.87 -0.48 2.08
N ASN A 194 29.30 -1.30 3.04
CA ASN A 194 29.87 -0.82 4.29
C ASN A 194 31.11 0.05 3.99
N THR A 195 31.11 1.26 4.53
CA THR A 195 32.11 2.29 4.30
C THR A 195 32.11 3.30 5.44
N GLN A 196 32.72 4.46 5.23
CA GLN A 196 32.72 5.58 6.17
C GLN A 196 31.93 6.77 5.63
N LEU A 197 31.43 7.64 6.51
CA LEU A 197 30.70 8.84 6.12
C LEU A 197 31.50 9.69 5.11
N GLY A 198 30.89 9.99 3.95
CA GLY A 198 31.48 10.83 2.91
C GLY A 198 32.46 10.11 1.97
N ALA A 199 32.69 8.80 2.14
CA ALA A 199 33.58 8.03 1.27
C ALA A 199 32.95 7.65 -0.09
N LYS A 200 31.62 7.76 -0.19
CA LYS A 200 30.78 7.23 -1.26
C LYS A 200 29.53 8.09 -1.45
N GLU A 201 28.67 7.70 -2.38
CA GLU A 201 27.53 8.49 -2.83
C GLU A 201 26.22 8.16 -2.10
N LYS A 202 25.31 9.14 -2.11
CA LYS A 202 23.93 9.01 -1.60
C LYS A 202 23.00 8.57 -2.72
N VAL A 203 21.87 7.96 -2.36
CA VAL A 203 20.80 7.63 -3.30
C VAL A 203 19.71 8.69 -3.21
N LYS A 204 19.27 9.23 -4.35
CA LYS A 204 18.13 10.16 -4.38
C LYS A 204 16.82 9.38 -4.39
N VAL A 205 15.90 9.78 -3.53
CA VAL A 205 14.50 9.32 -3.49
C VAL A 205 13.56 10.51 -3.70
N PRO A 206 12.40 10.30 -4.35
CA PRO A 206 11.50 11.39 -4.69
C PRO A 206 10.80 12.00 -3.47
N GLY A 207 10.54 13.30 -3.52
CA GLY A 207 9.65 14.01 -2.61
C GLY A 207 8.18 13.97 -3.03
N GLY A 208 7.32 14.54 -2.18
CA GLY A 208 5.87 14.61 -2.35
C GLY A 208 5.14 13.27 -2.19
N VAL A 209 5.79 12.26 -1.60
CA VAL A 209 5.30 10.88 -1.61
C VAL A 209 5.63 10.14 -0.31
N THR A 210 4.80 9.17 0.06
CA THR A 210 5.14 8.20 1.11
C THR A 210 5.84 7.02 0.46
N LEU A 211 6.98 6.60 0.98
CA LEU A 211 7.74 5.47 0.46
C LEU A 211 7.71 4.32 1.45
N HIS A 212 7.51 3.11 0.93
CA HIS A 212 7.66 1.85 1.66
C HIS A 212 8.97 1.22 1.22
N PHE A 213 9.98 1.26 2.09
CA PHE A 213 11.29 0.69 1.83
C PHE A 213 11.38 -0.75 2.29
N VAL A 214 12.15 -1.53 1.55
CA VAL A 214 12.66 -2.85 1.93
C VAL A 214 14.19 -2.80 1.90
N LEU A 215 14.81 -3.23 2.99
CA LEU A 215 16.24 -3.32 3.18
C LEU A 215 16.63 -4.79 3.39
N THR A 216 17.52 -5.30 2.55
CA THR A 216 17.98 -6.69 2.61
C THR A 216 19.50 -6.75 2.67
N GLU A 217 20.04 -7.45 3.67
CA GLU A 217 21.47 -7.75 3.77
C GLU A 217 21.83 -8.94 2.86
N GLN A 218 22.95 -8.83 2.17
CA GLN A 218 23.47 -9.84 1.25
C GLN A 218 24.54 -10.68 1.94
N GLU A 219 24.87 -11.85 1.36
CA GLU A 219 25.91 -12.75 1.92
C GLU A 219 27.31 -12.07 2.02
N ASP A 220 27.58 -11.06 1.20
CA ASP A 220 28.83 -10.29 1.22
C ASP A 220 28.83 -9.12 2.23
N GLY A 221 27.76 -8.98 3.02
CA GLY A 221 27.56 -7.91 4.00
C GLY A 221 27.18 -6.56 3.37
N SER A 222 26.92 -6.50 2.06
CA SER A 222 26.28 -5.33 1.44
C SER A 222 24.79 -5.30 1.75
N LEU A 223 24.17 -4.13 1.61
CA LEU A 223 22.74 -3.94 1.75
C LEU A 223 22.12 -3.62 0.39
N THR A 224 20.89 -4.06 0.17
CA THR A 224 20.06 -3.61 -0.94
C THR A 224 18.86 -2.87 -0.40
N LEU A 225 18.55 -1.70 -0.97
CA LEU A 225 17.37 -0.92 -0.66
C LEU A 225 16.50 -0.87 -1.91
N SER A 226 15.22 -1.18 -1.76
CA SER A 226 14.19 -0.87 -2.76
C SER A 226 13.07 -0.09 -2.10
N TYR A 227 12.22 0.52 -2.92
CA TYR A 227 10.97 1.07 -2.42
C TYR A 227 9.82 0.81 -3.38
N THR A 228 8.62 0.81 -2.80
CA THR A 228 7.36 1.09 -3.50
C THR A 228 6.81 2.42 -3.01
N LYS A 229 6.09 3.14 -3.87
CA LYS A 229 5.38 4.34 -3.43
C LYS A 229 4.15 3.86 -2.66
N GLY A 230 4.09 4.20 -1.39
CA GLY A 230 2.84 4.21 -0.66
C GLY A 230 1.92 5.20 -1.34
N GLY A 231 0.76 4.70 -1.76
CA GLY A 231 -0.18 5.37 -2.67
C GLY A 231 -0.02 6.88 -2.64
N SER A 232 0.55 7.43 -3.71
CA SER A 232 0.70 8.87 -3.88
C SER A 232 -0.62 9.54 -3.52
N THR A 233 -0.53 10.65 -2.78
CA THR A 233 -1.50 11.72 -2.91
C THR A 233 -1.48 12.17 -4.37
N VAL A 234 -2.26 11.48 -5.20
CA VAL A 234 -2.64 11.99 -6.49
C VAL A 234 -3.66 13.09 -6.20
N LEU A 235 -3.28 14.33 -6.48
CA LEU A 235 -4.25 15.35 -6.82
C LEU A 235 -4.87 14.95 -8.16
N GLU A 236 -5.78 13.99 -8.11
CA GLU A 236 -6.62 13.60 -9.23
C GLU A 236 -7.97 14.28 -9.04
N THR A 237 -8.37 15.03 -10.06
CA THR A 237 -9.60 15.81 -10.11
C THR A 237 -10.82 14.88 -10.14
N VAL A 238 -11.19 14.34 -8.99
CA VAL A 238 -12.57 13.91 -8.69
C VAL A 238 -13.12 15.01 -7.80
N GLU A 239 -14.26 15.61 -8.13
CA GLU A 239 -14.82 16.74 -7.37
C GLU A 239 -14.78 16.47 -5.85
N ASN A 240 -13.80 17.08 -5.16
CA ASN A 240 -13.61 16.92 -3.74
C ASN A 240 -14.79 17.55 -3.00
N ILE A 241 -15.35 16.84 -2.03
CA ILE A 241 -16.23 17.47 -1.05
C ILE A 241 -15.36 18.51 -0.32
N ALA A 242 -15.67 19.80 -0.46
CA ALA A 242 -14.97 20.85 0.26
C ALA A 242 -15.30 20.75 1.76
N TYR A 243 -14.27 20.59 2.59
CA TYR A 243 -14.39 20.57 4.05
C TYR A 243 -13.19 21.27 4.68
N THR A 244 -13.36 21.72 5.93
CA THR A 244 -12.27 22.14 6.79
C THR A 244 -12.12 21.15 7.94
N LEU A 245 -10.88 20.86 8.33
CA LEU A 245 -10.55 20.08 9.52
C LEU A 245 -9.55 20.88 10.35
N GLN A 246 -10.01 21.40 11.48
CA GLN A 246 -9.19 22.20 12.39
C GLN A 246 -9.44 21.71 13.82
N ASP A 247 -8.38 21.36 14.55
CA ASP A 247 -8.47 20.89 15.94
C ASP A 247 -9.47 19.72 16.13
N GLY A 248 -9.53 18.82 15.14
CA GLY A 248 -10.45 17.67 15.11
C GLY A 248 -11.90 18.01 14.77
N VAL A 249 -12.22 19.27 14.45
CA VAL A 249 -13.55 19.70 14.02
C VAL A 249 -13.65 19.63 12.50
N LEU A 250 -14.47 18.71 11.99
CA LEU A 250 -14.85 18.64 10.58
C LEU A 250 -15.98 19.64 10.31
N SER A 251 -15.81 20.56 9.35
CA SER A 251 -16.87 21.49 8.93
C SER A 251 -17.07 21.52 7.42
N LEU A 252 -18.32 21.70 6.99
CA LEU A 252 -18.75 21.77 5.59
C LEU A 252 -19.75 22.89 5.36
N GLU A 253 -19.64 23.51 4.20
CA GLU A 253 -20.60 24.48 3.67
C GLU A 253 -20.92 24.10 2.21
N LEU A 254 -22.18 23.73 1.97
CA LEU A 254 -22.68 23.23 0.69
C LEU A 254 -23.61 24.27 0.05
N GLN A 255 -23.68 24.28 -1.28
CA GLN A 255 -24.55 25.20 -2.03
C GLN A 255 -26.05 24.95 -1.81
N SER A 256 -26.43 23.77 -1.31
CA SER A 256 -27.81 23.36 -1.03
C SER A 256 -27.84 22.27 0.03
N GLU A 257 -29.02 21.99 0.60
CA GLU A 257 -29.18 20.88 1.53
C GLU A 257 -28.89 19.55 0.84
N GLN A 258 -28.03 18.75 1.47
CA GLN A 258 -27.68 17.42 0.99
C GLN A 258 -27.77 16.43 2.15
N THR A 259 -27.97 15.16 1.81
CA THR A 259 -27.81 14.08 2.80
C THR A 259 -26.33 13.84 3.03
N ILE A 260 -25.89 14.11 4.26
CA ILE A 260 -24.53 13.90 4.76
C ILE A 260 -24.55 12.70 5.68
N ARG A 261 -23.63 11.76 5.49
CA ARG A 261 -23.45 10.60 6.37
C ARG A 261 -21.98 10.46 6.72
N LEU A 262 -21.69 10.29 8.00
CA LEU A 262 -20.35 10.05 8.49
C LEU A 262 -20.25 8.64 9.05
N PHE A 263 -19.20 7.91 8.67
CA PHE A 263 -18.94 6.55 9.09
C PHE A 263 -17.57 6.44 9.75
N SER A 264 -17.42 5.49 10.67
CA SER A 264 -16.11 5.06 11.16
C SER A 264 -15.39 4.23 10.11
N VAL A 265 -14.09 4.01 10.29
CA VAL A 265 -13.30 3.08 9.46
C VAL A 265 -13.87 1.65 9.43
N SER A 266 -14.54 1.23 10.51
CA SER A 266 -15.21 -0.07 10.60
C SER A 266 -16.60 -0.10 9.94
N GLY A 267 -16.98 0.96 9.22
CA GLY A 267 -18.25 1.06 8.50
C GLY A 267 -19.47 1.42 9.37
N ASN A 268 -19.28 1.66 10.66
CA ASN A 268 -20.39 2.05 11.53
C ASN A 268 -20.79 3.51 11.28
N MET A 269 -22.09 3.76 11.11
CA MET A 269 -22.61 5.12 10.96
C MET A 269 -22.45 5.89 12.28
N ILE A 270 -21.70 6.98 12.25
CA ILE A 270 -21.43 7.86 13.39
C ILE A 270 -22.45 8.99 13.44
N ASP A 271 -22.79 9.54 12.27
CA ASP A 271 -23.72 10.65 12.16
C ASP A 271 -24.42 10.69 10.80
N SER A 272 -25.59 11.32 10.75
CA SER A 272 -26.33 11.55 9.52
C SER A 272 -27.19 12.81 9.64
N ALA A 273 -27.12 13.69 8.64
CA ALA A 273 -27.90 14.93 8.60
C ALA A 273 -28.38 15.23 7.17
N VAL A 274 -29.45 16.02 7.05
CA VAL A 274 -29.84 16.66 5.79
C VAL A 274 -29.76 18.16 6.00
N THR A 275 -28.72 18.79 5.47
CA THR A 275 -28.38 20.18 5.77
C THR A 275 -27.41 20.73 4.72
N ALA A 276 -27.37 22.05 4.57
CA ALA A 276 -26.37 22.75 3.77
C ALA A 276 -25.08 23.07 4.58
N THR A 277 -25.15 23.02 5.91
CA THR A 277 -23.99 23.24 6.80
C THR A 277 -23.85 22.09 7.79
N TYR A 278 -22.64 21.59 7.98
CA TYR A 278 -22.38 20.46 8.87
C TYR A 278 -21.10 20.67 9.64
N THR A 279 -21.14 20.43 10.96
CA THR A 279 -19.98 20.50 11.83
C THR A 279 -19.98 19.32 12.80
N ARG A 280 -18.84 18.65 12.96
CA ARG A 280 -18.69 17.51 13.87
C ARG A 280 -17.30 17.45 14.49
N GLN A 281 -17.23 17.37 15.82
CA GLN A 281 -15.99 17.02 16.51
C GLN A 281 -15.71 15.53 16.33
N LEU A 282 -14.49 15.23 15.91
CA LEU A 282 -13.99 13.88 15.70
C LEU A 282 -12.82 13.62 16.65
N ALA A 283 -12.70 12.38 17.10
CA ALA A 283 -11.50 11.89 17.77
C ALA A 283 -10.43 11.53 16.73
N GLN A 284 -9.18 11.37 17.15
CA GLN A 284 -8.10 10.84 16.30
C GLN A 284 -8.52 9.52 15.64
N GLY A 285 -8.32 9.39 14.33
CA GLY A 285 -8.74 8.20 13.58
C GLY A 285 -9.13 8.46 12.13
N VAL A 286 -9.68 7.42 11.49
CA VAL A 286 -10.10 7.44 10.08
C VAL A 286 -11.63 7.35 9.99
N TYR A 287 -12.19 8.20 9.14
CA TYR A 287 -13.63 8.32 8.91
C TYR A 287 -13.93 8.39 7.42
N PHE A 288 -15.17 8.07 7.07
CA PHE A 288 -15.70 8.22 5.71
C PHE A 288 -16.89 9.17 5.73
N LEU A 289 -16.76 10.28 5.03
CA LEU A 289 -17.83 11.25 4.82
C LEU A 289 -18.50 10.96 3.48
N ARG A 290 -19.82 10.80 3.46
CA ARG A 290 -20.59 10.53 2.25
C ARG A 290 -21.63 11.62 2.04
N ILE A 291 -21.63 12.19 0.83
CA ILE A 291 -22.64 13.17 0.38
C ILE A 291 -23.18 12.69 -0.97
N GLY A 292 -24.45 12.28 -0.98
CA GLY A 292 -25.04 11.61 -2.14
C GLY A 292 -24.27 10.34 -2.54
N LYS A 293 -23.65 10.37 -3.73
CA LYS A 293 -22.83 9.26 -4.28
C LYS A 293 -21.33 9.42 -4.00
N GLN A 294 -20.88 10.58 -3.54
CA GLN A 294 -19.48 10.85 -3.26
C GLN A 294 -19.13 10.36 -1.85
N THR A 295 -17.93 9.79 -1.71
CA THR A 295 -17.34 9.38 -0.42
C THR A 295 -15.94 9.95 -0.31
N GLN A 296 -15.65 10.61 0.81
CA GLN A 296 -14.36 11.21 1.12
C GLN A 296 -13.79 10.58 2.39
N LYS A 297 -12.52 10.14 2.34
CA LYS A 297 -11.78 9.72 3.54
C LYS A 297 -11.33 10.94 4.32
N ILE A 298 -11.57 10.96 5.62
CA ILE A 298 -11.14 11.98 6.57
C ILE A 298 -10.19 11.33 7.56
N VAL A 299 -9.01 11.92 7.75
CA VAL A 299 -8.00 11.46 8.72
C VAL A 299 -7.81 12.56 9.75
N VAL A 300 -8.01 12.24 11.02
CA VAL A 300 -7.82 13.14 12.15
C VAL A 300 -6.58 12.68 12.89
N PHE A 301 -5.56 13.55 12.95
CA PHE A 301 -4.28 13.31 13.63
C PHE A 301 -4.32 13.77 15.09
#